data_AF-A0A6V7PVF2-F1
#
_entry.id   AF-A0A6V7PVF2-F1
#
_cell.length_a   1.000
_cell.length_b   1.000
_cell.length_c   1.000
_cell.angle_alpha   90.00
_cell.angle_beta   90.00
_cell.angle_gamma   90.00
#
_symmetry.space_group_name_H-M   'P 1'
#
loop_
_entity.id
_entity.type
_entity.pdbx_description
1 polymer ?
#
loop_
_entity_poly.entity_id
_entity_poly.type
_entity_poly.pdbx_seq_one_letter_code
_entity_poly.pdbx_strand_id
1 'polypeptide(L)'
;MEDLNRRSDEESSTLGRGTLRVMMLPWLAHGHVSPFLELAKRLSQDDRIGLVHFCSTPVNLGPVRDHLSKLKAAFPSSTILSYCGDKIRPVELHLPPALPGLEQPHLHTTKHLPPALMPALKHALDLAEPSFCRLLDALRPDLLIYDFLQPWAPLAAQRRGIPAFHFMTSGAASTAFFCHYGSRTSAEAFPFPAIRLGSPDEDVQYAAMLNKEANGLSDKDRLLRSLERSSGFIAIKSFREIESEYIGYLSSLAGKEVVPVGPLVPDADPADDDDSEGRRQLERVVGWLGKRGAGSVVFVSFGTEYFMTEEETEELACGLELSGASFIWVVRFPPREDEERDEARAAAAAATARALPRGFVERVVAPAGGGRRRMRGGEGWCWRVGPRSGASWRTPASGPSSRTAGGAP
;
A
#
# COMPACT_ATOMS: atom_id res chain seq x y z
N MET A 1 -22.79 -19.79 14.12
CA MET A 1 -22.49 -19.25 15.47
C MET A 1 -22.03 -20.37 16.40
N GLU A 2 -22.71 -21.52 16.39
CA GLU A 2 -22.30 -22.74 17.11
C GLU A 2 -20.91 -23.25 16.69
N ASP A 3 -20.57 -23.26 15.40
CA ASP A 3 -19.22 -23.64 14.92
C ASP A 3 -18.09 -22.67 15.33
N LEU A 4 -18.40 -21.38 15.49
CA LEU A 4 -17.44 -20.37 15.95
C LEU A 4 -17.17 -20.51 17.45
N ASN A 5 -18.22 -20.77 18.24
CA ASN A 5 -18.11 -21.02 19.68
C ASN A 5 -17.41 -22.35 19.99
N ARG A 6 -17.68 -23.41 19.21
CA ARG A 6 -17.02 -24.71 19.43
C ARG A 6 -15.51 -24.64 19.14
N ARG A 7 -15.12 -23.85 18.13
CA ARG A 7 -13.71 -23.59 17.80
C ARG A 7 -13.03 -22.71 18.84
N SER A 8 -13.71 -21.70 19.39
CA SER A 8 -13.10 -20.82 20.40
C SER A 8 -12.83 -21.54 21.73
N ASP A 9 -13.68 -22.51 22.11
CA ASP A 9 -13.47 -23.34 23.31
C ASP A 9 -12.35 -24.39 23.12
N GLU A 10 -12.24 -25.01 21.93
CA GLU A 10 -11.11 -25.89 21.58
C GLU A 10 -9.77 -25.11 21.51
N GLU A 11 -9.77 -23.87 20.98
CA GLU A 11 -8.58 -23.00 20.90
C GLU A 11 -8.11 -22.46 22.25
N SER A 12 -9.03 -22.20 23.19
CA SER A 12 -8.67 -21.82 24.56
C SER A 12 -7.91 -22.92 25.31
N SER A 13 -8.00 -24.18 24.86
CA SER A 13 -7.31 -25.32 25.47
C SER A 13 -5.89 -25.56 24.92
N THR A 14 -5.57 -24.99 23.75
CA THR A 14 -4.29 -25.21 23.04
C THR A 14 -3.32 -24.02 23.14
N LEU A 15 -3.81 -22.82 23.43
CA LEU A 15 -2.98 -21.64 23.69
C LEU A 15 -2.37 -21.71 25.09
N GLY A 16 -1.04 -21.60 25.17
CA GLY A 16 -0.32 -21.54 26.44
C GLY A 16 -0.85 -20.40 27.32
N ARG A 17 -1.10 -20.71 28.61
CA ARG A 17 -1.56 -19.75 29.62
C ARG A 17 -0.59 -18.56 29.64
N GLY A 18 -1.03 -17.38 29.18
CA GLY A 18 -0.24 -16.14 29.20
C GLY A 18 0.07 -15.49 27.83
N THR A 19 -0.45 -16.02 26.72
CA THR A 19 -0.32 -15.40 25.38
C THR A 19 -1.51 -14.49 25.03
N LEU A 20 -1.27 -13.43 24.25
CA LEU A 20 -2.26 -12.45 23.79
C LEU A 20 -2.88 -12.87 22.46
N ARG A 21 -4.19 -12.62 22.34
CA ARG A 21 -4.95 -12.70 21.09
C ARG A 21 -5.23 -11.30 20.56
N VAL A 22 -4.78 -11.03 19.35
CA VAL A 22 -4.89 -9.71 18.71
C VAL A 22 -5.97 -9.78 17.64
N MET A 23 -6.91 -8.85 17.65
CA MET A 23 -7.83 -8.59 16.54
C MET A 23 -7.29 -7.46 15.69
N MET A 24 -7.25 -7.64 14.38
CA MET A 24 -6.87 -6.60 13.41
C MET A 24 -8.05 -6.25 12.52
N LEU A 25 -8.32 -4.96 12.33
CA LEU A 25 -9.36 -4.46 11.44
C LEU A 25 -8.78 -3.35 10.54
N PRO A 26 -8.12 -3.69 9.42
CA PRO A 26 -7.70 -2.73 8.38
C PRO A 26 -8.88 -2.10 7.65
N TRP A 27 -8.66 -0.91 7.06
CA TRP A 27 -9.57 -0.42 6.01
C TRP A 27 -9.58 -1.38 4.81
N LEU A 28 -10.70 -1.42 4.08
CA LEU A 28 -10.99 -2.42 3.04
C LEU A 28 -10.24 -2.19 1.71
N ALA A 29 -9.07 -1.55 1.75
CA ALA A 29 -8.20 -1.29 0.61
C ALA A 29 -6.93 -2.13 0.66
N HIS A 30 -6.38 -2.52 -0.50
CA HIS A 30 -5.19 -3.37 -0.54
C HIS A 30 -3.97 -2.70 0.11
N GLY A 31 -3.84 -1.38 -0.09
CA GLY A 31 -2.81 -0.54 0.55
C GLY A 31 -2.88 -0.51 2.08
N HIS A 32 -3.98 -0.97 2.68
CA HIS A 32 -4.16 -1.10 4.12
C HIS A 32 -4.07 -2.54 4.60
N VAL A 33 -4.75 -3.46 3.90
CA VAL A 33 -4.71 -4.91 4.18
C VAL A 33 -3.28 -5.45 4.15
N SER A 34 -2.47 -5.06 3.16
CA SER A 34 -1.10 -5.57 3.02
C SER A 34 -0.20 -5.15 4.21
N PRO A 35 -0.07 -3.85 4.58
CA PRO A 35 0.69 -3.47 5.77
C PRO A 35 0.20 -4.09 7.07
N PHE A 36 -1.11 -4.26 7.25
CA PHE A 36 -1.65 -4.96 8.41
C PHE A 36 -1.21 -6.42 8.42
N LEU A 37 -1.22 -7.10 7.27
CA LEU A 37 -0.75 -8.48 7.17
C LEU A 37 0.75 -8.59 7.48
N GLU A 38 1.54 -7.63 7.02
CA GLU A 38 2.97 -7.54 7.32
C GLU A 38 3.26 -7.25 8.80
N LEU A 39 2.41 -6.47 9.46
CA LEU A 39 2.45 -6.28 10.90
C LEU A 39 2.03 -7.57 11.63
N ALA A 40 0.98 -8.26 11.15
CA ALA A 40 0.52 -9.53 11.72
C ALA A 40 1.63 -10.58 11.72
N LYS A 41 2.32 -10.75 10.58
CA LYS A 41 3.47 -11.66 10.45
C LYS A 41 4.55 -11.37 11.50
N ARG A 42 4.93 -10.09 11.66
CA ARG A 42 5.94 -9.68 12.65
C ARG A 42 5.48 -9.87 14.09
N LEU A 43 4.22 -9.54 14.40
CA LEU A 43 3.66 -9.75 15.75
C LEU A 43 3.60 -11.24 16.09
N SER A 44 3.23 -12.10 15.14
CA SER A 44 3.13 -13.53 15.37
C SER A 44 4.48 -14.21 15.66
N GLN A 45 5.61 -13.57 15.33
CA GLN A 45 6.95 -14.03 15.70
C GLN A 45 7.25 -13.84 17.20
N ASP A 46 6.50 -12.99 17.88
CA ASP A 46 6.64 -12.80 19.32
C ASP A 46 5.88 -13.90 20.08
N ASP A 47 6.55 -14.58 21.00
CA ASP A 47 5.95 -15.66 21.81
C ASP A 47 4.83 -15.16 22.73
N ARG A 48 4.79 -13.85 23.02
CA ARG A 48 3.67 -13.24 23.75
C ARG A 48 2.41 -13.16 22.91
N ILE A 49 2.50 -13.24 21.58
CA ILE A 49 1.35 -13.27 20.68
C ILE A 49 1.03 -14.73 20.35
N GLY A 50 -0.10 -15.19 20.87
CA GLY A 50 -0.59 -16.54 20.64
C GLY A 50 -1.38 -16.65 19.34
N LEU A 51 -2.15 -15.62 19.01
CA LEU A 51 -3.05 -15.63 17.85
C LEU A 51 -3.33 -14.21 17.34
N VAL A 52 -3.41 -14.05 16.02
CA VAL A 52 -3.84 -12.84 15.33
C VAL A 52 -5.08 -13.15 14.51
N HIS A 53 -6.23 -12.63 14.92
CA HIS A 53 -7.46 -12.61 14.15
C HIS A 53 -7.41 -11.47 13.12
N PHE A 54 -7.17 -11.84 11.87
CA PHE A 54 -7.07 -10.89 10.76
C PHE A 54 -8.46 -10.67 10.13
N CYS A 55 -9.14 -9.60 10.52
CA CYS A 55 -10.53 -9.37 10.18
C CYS A 55 -10.69 -8.49 8.93
N SER A 56 -11.38 -8.97 7.90
CA SER A 56 -11.73 -8.17 6.73
C SER A 56 -12.91 -8.82 5.98
N THR A 57 -13.34 -8.21 4.87
CA THR A 57 -14.38 -8.77 4.01
C THR A 57 -13.89 -10.03 3.29
N PRO A 58 -14.77 -10.98 2.91
CA PRO A 58 -14.37 -12.21 2.24
C PRO A 58 -13.51 -11.97 0.98
N VAL A 59 -13.83 -10.95 0.18
CA VAL A 59 -13.07 -10.57 -1.02
C VAL A 59 -11.63 -10.15 -0.71
N ASN A 60 -11.40 -9.43 0.40
CA ASN A 60 -10.05 -9.04 0.83
C ASN A 60 -9.29 -10.20 1.48
N LEU A 61 -10.01 -11.17 2.07
CA LEU A 61 -9.39 -12.33 2.72
C LEU A 61 -8.98 -13.43 1.76
N GLY A 62 -9.52 -13.50 0.55
CA GLY A 62 -9.10 -14.47 -0.48
C GLY A 62 -7.58 -14.43 -0.72
N PRO A 63 -7.01 -13.30 -1.18
CA PRO A 63 -5.56 -13.17 -1.37
C PRO A 63 -4.74 -13.40 -0.09
N VAL A 64 -5.27 -13.02 1.08
CA VAL A 64 -4.60 -13.25 2.37
C VAL A 64 -4.51 -14.74 2.67
N ARG A 65 -5.58 -15.51 2.44
CA ARG A 65 -5.59 -16.97 2.63
C ARG A 65 -4.62 -17.64 1.68
N ASP A 66 -4.66 -17.28 0.40
CA ASP A 66 -3.76 -17.82 -0.61
C ASP A 66 -2.30 -17.59 -0.21
N HIS A 67 -1.98 -16.37 0.24
CA HIS A 67 -0.65 -16.00 0.74
C HIS A 67 -0.22 -16.87 1.93
N LEU A 68 -1.07 -16.98 2.96
CA LEU A 68 -0.77 -17.77 4.16
C LEU A 68 -0.62 -19.28 3.85
N SER A 69 -1.45 -19.80 2.94
CA SER A 69 -1.37 -21.18 2.46
C SER A 69 -0.09 -21.46 1.68
N LYS A 70 0.32 -20.55 0.80
CA LYS A 70 1.61 -20.63 0.08
C LYS A 70 2.80 -20.65 1.04
N LEU A 71 2.81 -19.73 2.01
CA LEU A 71 3.85 -19.73 3.04
C LEU A 71 3.86 -21.04 3.84
N LYS A 72 2.69 -21.61 4.15
CA LYS A 72 2.59 -22.91 4.83
C LYS A 72 3.22 -24.04 4.04
N ALA A 73 2.94 -24.07 2.74
CA ALA A 73 3.48 -25.07 1.83
C ALA A 73 4.99 -24.94 1.64
N ALA A 74 5.52 -23.71 1.60
CA ALA A 74 6.95 -23.44 1.47
C ALA A 74 7.74 -23.80 2.73
N PHE A 75 7.12 -23.72 3.92
CA PHE A 75 7.77 -23.97 5.21
C PHE A 75 7.03 -25.02 6.07
N PRO A 76 7.00 -26.29 5.63
CA PRO A 76 6.23 -27.34 6.29
C PRO A 76 6.83 -27.82 7.64
N SER A 77 8.10 -27.50 7.92
CA SER A 77 8.75 -27.77 9.20
C SER A 77 8.96 -26.46 9.96
N SER A 78 8.23 -26.28 11.06
CA SER A 78 8.16 -25.08 11.92
C SER A 78 9.45 -24.68 12.64
N THR A 79 10.62 -25.14 12.18
CA THR A 79 11.92 -24.94 12.83
C THR A 79 12.67 -23.70 12.33
N ILE A 80 12.19 -23.06 11.25
CA ILE A 80 12.70 -21.77 10.82
C ILE A 80 11.90 -20.68 11.54
N LEU A 81 12.59 -19.82 12.29
CA LEU A 81 12.14 -18.61 13.00
C LEU A 81 11.28 -17.61 12.18
N SER A 82 10.93 -17.92 10.93
CA SER A 82 10.26 -17.05 9.98
C SER A 82 8.79 -17.43 9.72
N TYR A 83 8.38 -18.69 9.92
CA TYR A 83 7.00 -19.10 9.63
C TYR A 83 6.09 -19.01 10.86
N CYS A 84 5.27 -17.96 10.91
CA CYS A 84 4.23 -17.79 11.94
C CYS A 84 2.81 -17.75 11.36
N GLY A 85 2.62 -18.25 10.13
CA GLY A 85 1.33 -18.25 9.44
C GLY A 85 0.24 -18.99 10.22
N ASP A 86 0.60 -20.02 10.99
CA ASP A 86 -0.34 -20.76 11.83
C ASP A 86 -0.95 -19.93 12.97
N LYS A 87 -0.30 -18.83 13.37
CA LYS A 87 -0.83 -17.88 14.37
C LYS A 87 -1.67 -16.77 13.73
N ILE A 88 -1.86 -16.75 12.41
CA ILE A 88 -2.68 -15.74 11.72
C ILE A 88 -3.95 -16.41 11.19
N ARG A 89 -5.10 -16.03 11.74
CA ARG A 89 -6.39 -16.58 11.37
C ARG A 89 -7.25 -15.52 10.68
N PRO A 90 -7.54 -15.67 9.37
CA PRO A 90 -8.53 -14.85 8.68
C PRO A 90 -9.92 -14.94 9.32
N VAL A 91 -10.57 -13.80 9.56
CA VAL A 91 -11.91 -13.69 10.15
C VAL A 91 -12.81 -12.86 9.24
N GLU A 92 -13.89 -13.45 8.75
CA GLU A 92 -14.79 -12.78 7.81
C GLU A 92 -15.70 -11.77 8.50
N LEU A 93 -15.62 -10.51 8.05
CA LEU A 93 -16.59 -9.47 8.34
C LEU A 93 -17.50 -9.30 7.12
N HIS A 94 -18.74 -9.78 7.22
CA HIS A 94 -19.73 -9.55 6.17
C HIS A 94 -20.34 -8.15 6.32
N LEU A 95 -20.24 -7.35 5.26
CA LEU A 95 -20.92 -6.07 5.18
C LEU A 95 -22.43 -6.30 4.98
N PRO A 96 -23.29 -5.38 5.46
CA PRO A 96 -24.73 -5.49 5.25
C PRO A 96 -25.08 -5.46 3.75
N PRO A 97 -25.96 -6.33 3.26
CA PRO A 97 -26.24 -6.51 1.83
C PRO A 97 -27.11 -5.40 1.20
N ALA A 98 -27.35 -4.30 1.91
CA ALA A 98 -28.49 -3.42 1.63
C ALA A 98 -28.15 -2.04 1.06
N LEU A 99 -26.90 -1.77 0.68
CA LEU A 99 -26.55 -0.48 0.08
C LEU A 99 -26.56 -0.56 -1.46
N PRO A 100 -27.30 0.36 -2.13
CA PRO A 100 -27.33 0.41 -3.58
C PRO A 100 -25.92 0.49 -4.19
N GLY A 101 -25.63 -0.38 -5.14
CA GLY A 101 -24.34 -0.49 -5.81
C GLY A 101 -23.29 -1.33 -5.09
N LEU A 102 -23.61 -1.93 -3.93
CA LEU A 102 -22.72 -2.85 -3.19
C LEU A 102 -23.37 -4.21 -2.93
N GLU A 103 -24.33 -4.60 -3.77
CA GLU A 103 -25.03 -5.87 -3.67
C GLU A 103 -24.08 -7.06 -3.90
N GLN A 104 -23.07 -6.85 -4.75
CA GLN A 104 -22.12 -7.88 -5.13
C GLN A 104 -20.93 -7.92 -4.14
N PRO A 105 -20.60 -9.07 -3.53
CA PRO A 105 -19.51 -9.18 -2.55
C PRO A 105 -18.13 -8.78 -3.08
N HIS A 106 -17.91 -8.86 -4.39
CA HIS A 106 -16.65 -8.46 -5.01
C HIS A 106 -16.39 -6.94 -4.94
N LEU A 107 -17.44 -6.14 -4.67
CA LEU A 107 -17.36 -4.69 -4.46
C LEU A 107 -17.15 -4.31 -2.98
N HIS A 108 -17.03 -5.29 -2.07
CA HIS A 108 -16.79 -5.05 -0.64
C HIS A 108 -15.30 -4.79 -0.34
N THR A 109 -14.64 -4.05 -1.23
CA THR A 109 -13.22 -3.68 -1.24
C THR A 109 -13.05 -2.44 -2.13
N THR A 110 -11.96 -1.70 -1.99
CA THR A 110 -11.64 -0.62 -2.94
C THR A 110 -11.12 -1.14 -4.28
N LYS A 111 -10.66 -2.39 -4.32
CA LYS A 111 -10.16 -3.02 -5.54
C LYS A 111 -11.28 -3.11 -6.59
N HIS A 112 -11.08 -2.43 -7.72
CA HIS A 112 -12.07 -2.30 -8.81
C HIS A 112 -13.37 -1.60 -8.42
N LEU A 113 -13.41 -0.91 -7.27
CA LEU A 113 -14.58 -0.14 -6.86
C LEU A 113 -14.69 1.13 -7.71
N PRO A 114 -15.82 1.38 -8.39
CA PRO A 114 -16.08 2.68 -9.00
C PRO A 114 -15.93 3.82 -7.97
N PRO A 115 -15.21 4.92 -8.29
CA PRO A 115 -14.98 6.00 -7.32
C PRO A 115 -16.25 6.58 -6.69
N ALA A 116 -17.35 6.59 -7.44
CA ALA A 116 -18.67 7.05 -6.96
C ALA A 116 -19.25 6.19 -5.82
N LEU A 117 -18.83 4.93 -5.69
CA LEU A 117 -19.30 3.99 -4.65
C LEU A 117 -18.44 4.01 -3.38
N MET A 118 -17.35 4.78 -3.34
CA MET A 118 -16.52 4.93 -2.14
C MET A 118 -17.31 5.39 -0.89
N PRO A 119 -18.23 6.37 -0.97
CA PRO A 119 -19.06 6.74 0.19
C PRO A 119 -19.97 5.60 0.65
N ALA A 120 -20.53 4.82 -0.28
CA ALA A 120 -21.35 3.66 0.04
C ALA A 120 -20.52 2.58 0.77
N LEU A 121 -19.27 2.35 0.36
CA LEU A 121 -18.40 1.34 1.00
C LEU A 121 -18.05 1.75 2.44
N LYS A 122 -17.75 3.03 2.66
CA LYS A 122 -17.53 3.58 4.02
C LYS A 122 -18.77 3.40 4.88
N HIS A 123 -19.95 3.71 4.33
CA HIS A 123 -21.21 3.53 5.05
C HIS A 123 -21.50 2.06 5.35
N ALA A 124 -21.23 1.14 4.43
CA ALA A 124 -21.38 -0.30 4.62
C ALA A 124 -20.51 -0.80 5.78
N LEU A 125 -19.25 -0.33 5.85
CA LEU A 125 -18.35 -0.68 6.94
C LEU A 125 -18.84 -0.14 8.29
N ASP A 126 -19.37 1.08 8.34
CA ASP A 126 -19.96 1.63 9.57
C ASP A 126 -21.19 0.84 10.04
N LEU A 127 -22.07 0.45 9.11
CA LEU A 127 -23.20 -0.41 9.41
C LEU A 127 -22.80 -1.84 9.82
N ALA A 128 -21.53 -2.23 9.62
CA ALA A 128 -21.00 -3.52 10.06
C ALA A 128 -20.61 -3.55 11.56
N GLU A 129 -20.70 -2.42 12.30
CA GLU A 129 -20.40 -2.36 13.75
C GLU A 129 -21.08 -3.50 14.56
N PRO A 130 -22.38 -3.81 14.39
CA PRO A 130 -23.02 -4.89 15.13
C PRO A 130 -22.44 -6.27 14.81
N SER A 131 -22.08 -6.52 13.55
CA SER A 131 -21.42 -7.76 13.13
C SER A 131 -20.04 -7.89 13.74
N PHE A 132 -19.25 -6.81 13.73
CA PHE A 132 -17.94 -6.77 14.36
C PHE A 132 -18.03 -6.95 15.88
N CYS A 133 -19.01 -6.35 16.53
CA CYS A 133 -19.30 -6.56 17.95
C CYS A 133 -19.49 -8.05 18.30
N ARG A 134 -20.27 -8.78 17.49
CA ARG A 134 -20.45 -10.24 17.68
C ARG A 134 -19.15 -11.01 17.50
N LEU A 135 -18.26 -10.58 16.59
CA LEU A 135 -16.93 -11.18 16.44
C LEU A 135 -16.06 -10.93 17.69
N LEU A 136 -16.06 -9.72 18.24
CA LEU A 136 -15.36 -9.43 19.50
C LEU A 136 -15.90 -10.28 20.66
N ASP A 137 -17.22 -10.47 20.74
CA ASP A 137 -17.85 -11.31 21.79
C ASP A 137 -17.48 -12.80 21.64
N ALA A 138 -17.47 -13.32 20.41
CA ALA A 138 -17.18 -14.73 20.15
C ALA A 138 -15.69 -15.07 20.29
N LEU A 139 -14.81 -14.21 19.77
CA LEU A 139 -13.36 -14.44 19.75
C LEU A 139 -12.67 -13.95 21.02
N ARG A 140 -13.30 -13.01 21.74
CA ARG A 140 -12.81 -12.40 22.99
C ARG A 140 -11.35 -11.94 22.89
N PRO A 141 -10.91 -11.18 21.87
CA PRO A 141 -9.50 -10.81 21.73
C PRO A 141 -9.03 -9.96 22.93
N ASP A 142 -7.74 -10.04 23.24
CA ASP A 142 -7.13 -9.29 24.34
C ASP A 142 -6.70 -7.88 23.90
N LEU A 143 -6.58 -7.67 22.58
CA LEU A 143 -6.22 -6.39 21.98
C LEU A 143 -6.88 -6.18 20.62
N LEU A 144 -7.26 -4.94 20.30
CA LEU A 144 -7.64 -4.50 18.95
C LEU A 144 -6.57 -3.60 18.31
N ILE A 145 -6.23 -3.84 17.06
CA ILE A 145 -5.48 -2.93 16.19
C ILE A 145 -6.40 -2.54 15.02
N TYR A 146 -6.62 -1.24 14.82
CA TYR A 146 -7.60 -0.72 13.86
C TYR A 146 -7.05 0.46 13.04
N ASP A 147 -7.68 0.73 11.90
CA ASP A 147 -7.29 1.76 10.93
C ASP A 147 -8.05 3.09 11.12
N PHE A 148 -7.74 4.11 10.32
CA PHE A 148 -8.23 5.48 10.51
C PHE A 148 -9.69 5.74 10.08
N LEU A 149 -10.30 4.86 9.27
CA LEU A 149 -11.64 5.10 8.68
C LEU A 149 -12.81 4.60 9.55
N GLN A 150 -12.54 3.88 10.64
CA GLN A 150 -13.55 3.22 11.46
C GLN A 150 -13.45 3.66 12.93
N PRO A 151 -13.72 4.93 13.27
CA PRO A 151 -13.60 5.43 14.64
C PRO A 151 -14.61 4.78 15.61
N TRP A 152 -15.59 4.02 15.11
CA TRP A 152 -16.51 3.21 15.91
C TRP A 152 -15.85 1.94 16.48
N ALA A 153 -14.84 1.38 15.81
CA ALA A 153 -14.16 0.15 16.21
C ALA A 153 -13.53 0.21 17.63
N PRO A 154 -12.76 1.27 18.00
CA PRO A 154 -12.23 1.39 19.35
C PRO A 154 -13.33 1.56 20.40
N LEU A 155 -14.47 2.17 20.08
CA LEU A 155 -15.61 2.26 21.01
C LEU A 155 -16.27 0.89 21.23
N ALA A 156 -16.41 0.10 20.17
CA ALA A 156 -16.92 -1.27 20.24
C ALA A 156 -16.03 -2.17 21.11
N ALA A 157 -14.71 -2.00 21.04
CA ALA A 157 -13.72 -2.67 21.89
C ALA A 157 -13.77 -2.16 23.34
N GLN A 158 -13.83 -0.84 23.54
CA GLN A 158 -13.91 -0.23 24.88
C GLN A 158 -15.10 -0.73 25.69
N ARG A 159 -16.29 -0.89 25.08
CA ARG A 159 -17.49 -1.44 25.74
C ARG A 159 -17.29 -2.87 26.27
N ARG A 160 -16.25 -3.57 25.79
CA ARG A 160 -15.87 -4.93 26.18
C ARG A 160 -14.61 -4.96 27.04
N GLY A 161 -14.07 -3.80 27.42
CA GLY A 161 -12.81 -3.70 28.17
C GLY A 161 -11.57 -4.08 27.36
N ILE A 162 -11.66 -4.10 26.02
CA ILE A 162 -10.56 -4.47 25.13
C ILE A 162 -9.79 -3.19 24.77
N PRO A 163 -8.49 -3.06 25.09
CA PRO A 163 -7.68 -1.93 24.62
C PRO A 163 -7.62 -1.92 23.09
N ALA A 164 -7.54 -0.72 22.49
CA ALA A 164 -7.53 -0.57 21.04
C ALA A 164 -6.46 0.42 20.59
N PHE A 165 -5.49 -0.01 19.77
CA PHE A 165 -4.45 0.84 19.20
C PHE A 165 -4.76 1.15 17.74
N HIS A 166 -4.60 2.42 17.36
CA HIS A 166 -4.64 2.85 15.97
C HIS A 166 -3.32 2.45 15.29
N PHE A 167 -3.43 1.81 14.14
CA PHE A 167 -2.30 1.54 13.25
C PHE A 167 -2.49 2.30 11.93
N MET A 168 -1.53 3.18 11.67
CA MET A 168 -1.53 4.09 10.55
C MET A 168 -0.63 3.58 9.43
N THR A 169 -1.21 3.39 8.26
CA THR A 169 -0.50 2.85 7.09
C THR A 169 0.14 3.93 6.21
N SER A 170 -0.21 5.20 6.43
CA SER A 170 0.42 6.38 5.81
C SER A 170 1.65 6.85 6.56
N GLY A 171 2.55 7.56 5.86
CA GLY A 171 3.75 8.15 6.43
C GLY A 171 3.45 9.27 7.44
N ALA A 172 4.39 9.54 8.33
CA ALA A 172 4.22 10.55 9.38
C ALA A 172 4.12 11.96 8.79
N ALA A 173 4.88 12.26 7.73
CA ALA A 173 4.89 13.59 7.11
C ALA A 173 3.52 13.98 6.55
N SER A 174 2.89 13.09 5.77
CA SER A 174 1.57 13.35 5.19
C SER A 174 0.48 13.38 6.25
N THR A 175 0.49 12.46 7.22
CA THR A 175 -0.51 12.47 8.29
C THR A 175 -0.38 13.71 9.17
N ALA A 176 0.84 14.13 9.51
CA ALA A 176 1.07 15.36 10.26
C ALA A 176 0.54 16.59 9.52
N PHE A 177 0.75 16.66 8.19
CA PHE A 177 0.20 17.70 7.33
C PHE A 177 -1.34 17.76 7.44
N PHE A 178 -2.02 16.63 7.24
CA PHE A 178 -3.49 16.61 7.34
C PHE A 178 -4.01 16.87 8.75
N CYS A 179 -3.33 16.37 9.78
CA CYS A 179 -3.73 16.62 11.17
C CYS A 179 -3.52 18.08 11.56
N HIS A 180 -2.48 18.75 11.06
CA HIS A 180 -2.23 20.17 11.30
C HIS A 180 -3.42 21.03 10.83
N TYR A 181 -3.82 20.88 9.57
CA TYR A 181 -4.95 21.63 9.01
C TYR A 181 -6.32 21.07 9.44
N GLY A 182 -6.35 19.82 9.91
CA GLY A 182 -7.55 19.19 10.48
C GLY A 182 -7.87 19.68 11.90
N SER A 183 -6.87 19.84 12.75
CA SER A 183 -7.03 20.15 14.18
C SER A 183 -7.03 21.64 14.50
N ARG A 184 -6.58 22.49 13.58
CA ARG A 184 -6.40 23.92 13.81
C ARG A 184 -7.41 24.75 13.05
N THR A 185 -7.91 25.80 13.71
CA THR A 185 -8.78 26.82 13.12
C THR A 185 -8.00 27.97 12.50
N SER A 186 -6.67 28.06 12.74
CA SER A 186 -5.79 29.08 12.17
C SER A 186 -5.17 28.61 10.86
N ALA A 187 -5.03 29.53 9.92
CA ALA A 187 -4.25 29.37 8.68
C ALA A 187 -2.73 29.41 8.94
N GLU A 188 -2.29 28.91 10.11
CA GLU A 188 -0.86 28.78 10.39
C GLU A 188 -0.24 27.88 9.32
N ALA A 189 0.94 28.28 8.86
CA ALA A 189 1.68 27.47 7.93
C ALA A 189 2.09 26.15 8.60
N PHE A 190 2.04 25.06 7.85
CA PHE A 190 2.63 23.80 8.28
C PHE A 190 4.12 24.03 8.60
N PRO A 191 4.62 23.59 9.78
CA PRO A 191 5.93 24.00 10.28
C PRO A 191 7.13 23.38 9.54
N PHE A 192 6.89 22.51 8.55
CA PHE A 192 7.93 21.89 7.74
C PHE A 192 7.83 22.36 6.28
N PRO A 193 8.60 23.39 5.88
CA PRO A 193 8.52 23.95 4.54
C PRO A 193 8.81 22.97 3.40
N ALA A 194 9.59 21.91 3.66
CA ALA A 194 10.04 20.94 2.67
C ALA A 194 8.92 20.11 2.03
N ILE A 195 7.77 20.00 2.70
CA ILE A 195 6.61 19.23 2.21
C ILE A 195 5.35 20.08 2.03
N ARG A 196 5.47 21.41 2.10
CA ARG A 196 4.38 22.30 1.71
C ARG A 196 4.18 22.21 0.20
N LEU A 197 2.93 22.30 -0.23
CA LEU A 197 2.55 22.24 -1.64
C LEU A 197 2.57 23.63 -2.29
N GLY A 198 2.54 24.68 -1.46
CA GLY A 198 2.71 26.05 -1.91
C GLY A 198 2.63 27.03 -0.75
N SER A 199 1.75 28.01 -0.91
CA SER A 199 1.32 28.92 0.14
C SER A 199 0.47 28.21 1.21
N PRO A 200 0.36 28.77 2.44
CA PRO A 200 -0.53 28.22 3.45
C PRO A 200 -1.98 28.05 2.98
N ASP A 201 -2.47 28.93 2.10
CA ASP A 201 -3.82 28.82 1.55
C ASP A 201 -3.95 27.64 0.57
N GLU A 202 -2.95 27.39 -0.26
CA GLU A 202 -2.89 26.20 -1.13
C GLU A 202 -2.81 24.92 -0.30
N ASP A 203 -2.03 24.93 0.77
CA ASP A 203 -1.94 23.79 1.70
C ASP A 203 -3.30 23.50 2.37
N VAL A 204 -4.03 24.53 2.80
CA VAL A 204 -5.39 24.41 3.35
C VAL A 204 -6.36 23.85 2.32
N GLN A 205 -6.33 24.35 1.09
CA GLN A 205 -7.17 23.85 0.00
C GLN A 205 -6.88 22.38 -0.30
N TYR A 206 -5.62 21.98 -0.29
CA TYR A 206 -5.25 20.60 -0.48
C TYR A 206 -5.72 19.72 0.69
N ALA A 207 -5.50 20.16 1.93
CA ALA A 207 -5.97 19.44 3.12
C ALA A 207 -7.50 19.27 3.15
N ALA A 208 -8.25 20.20 2.54
CA ALA A 208 -9.69 20.12 2.42
C ALA A 208 -10.19 18.91 1.59
N MET A 209 -9.31 18.18 0.88
CA MET A 209 -9.72 16.94 0.22
C MET A 209 -10.21 15.87 1.20
N LEU A 210 -9.80 15.93 2.48
CA LEU A 210 -10.31 15.06 3.54
C LEU A 210 -11.65 15.52 4.11
N ASN A 211 -12.18 16.67 3.70
CA ASN A 211 -13.50 17.14 4.13
C ASN A 211 -14.64 16.43 3.40
N LYS A 212 -14.34 15.53 2.44
CA LYS A 212 -15.34 14.70 1.78
C LYS A 212 -16.12 13.90 2.82
N GLU A 213 -17.42 14.16 2.89
CA GLU A 213 -18.31 13.49 3.83
C GLU A 213 -18.86 12.19 3.25
N ALA A 214 -18.87 11.16 4.08
CA ALA A 214 -19.68 9.98 3.87
C ALA A 214 -20.46 9.73 5.16
N ASN A 215 -21.78 9.52 5.03
CA ASN A 215 -22.66 9.14 6.13
C ASN A 215 -22.52 9.97 7.41
N GLY A 216 -22.40 11.30 7.25
CA GLY A 216 -22.34 12.27 8.34
C GLY A 216 -20.96 12.41 9.00
N LEU A 217 -19.90 11.83 8.41
CA LEU A 217 -18.52 11.99 8.85
C LEU A 217 -17.59 12.28 7.69
N SER A 218 -16.77 13.32 7.83
CA SER A 218 -15.65 13.56 6.91
C SER A 218 -14.49 12.59 7.16
N ASP A 219 -13.65 12.35 6.16
CA ASP A 219 -12.43 11.56 6.35
C ASP A 219 -11.47 12.22 7.35
N LYS A 220 -11.47 13.56 7.41
CA LYS A 220 -10.81 14.34 8.45
C LYS A 220 -11.31 13.95 9.84
N ASP A 221 -12.63 13.91 10.06
CA ASP A 221 -13.21 13.54 11.35
C ASP A 221 -12.89 12.09 11.71
N ARG A 222 -12.91 11.18 10.72
CA ARG A 222 -12.56 9.77 10.92
C ARG A 222 -11.11 9.63 11.38
N LEU A 223 -10.19 10.31 10.71
CA LEU A 223 -8.77 10.33 11.07
C LEU A 223 -8.56 10.87 12.49
N LEU A 224 -9.05 12.08 12.77
CA LEU A 224 -8.83 12.74 14.06
C LEU A 224 -9.45 11.93 15.22
N ARG A 225 -10.67 11.42 15.07
CA ARG A 225 -11.33 10.59 16.09
C ARG A 225 -10.61 9.26 16.30
N SER A 226 -10.07 8.65 15.25
CA SER A 226 -9.30 7.41 15.37
C SER A 226 -7.99 7.64 16.13
N LEU A 227 -7.27 8.73 15.85
CA LEU A 227 -6.06 9.10 16.61
C LEU A 227 -6.40 9.43 18.07
N GLU A 228 -7.48 10.18 18.30
CA GLU A 228 -7.96 10.54 19.64
C GLU A 228 -8.31 9.29 20.47
N ARG A 229 -8.97 8.30 19.86
CA ARG A 229 -9.48 7.10 20.54
C ARG A 229 -8.45 5.98 20.67
N SER A 230 -7.25 6.13 20.12
CA SER A 230 -6.18 5.16 20.32
C SER A 230 -5.80 5.07 21.80
N SER A 231 -5.70 3.86 22.33
CA SER A 231 -5.30 3.62 23.72
C SER A 231 -3.79 3.82 23.83
N GLY A 232 -3.27 4.64 24.73
CA GLY A 232 -1.82 4.74 25.00
C GLY A 232 -0.95 5.36 23.89
N PHE A 233 -0.77 4.66 22.77
CA PHE A 233 0.09 5.06 21.64
C PHE A 233 -0.60 4.88 20.29
N ILE A 234 0.02 5.38 19.23
CA ILE A 234 -0.38 5.19 17.83
C ILE A 234 0.76 4.47 17.11
N ALA A 235 0.49 3.33 16.49
CA ALA A 235 1.47 2.66 15.63
C ALA A 235 1.47 3.31 14.24
N ILE A 236 2.65 3.47 13.62
CA ILE A 236 2.76 4.02 12.27
C ILE A 236 3.70 3.20 11.38
N LYS A 237 3.30 2.97 10.13
CA LYS A 237 4.11 2.30 9.10
C LYS A 237 5.22 3.23 8.60
N SER A 238 6.18 3.51 9.48
CA SER A 238 7.34 4.37 9.23
C SER A 238 8.51 3.97 10.12
N PHE A 239 9.66 4.64 9.99
CA PHE A 239 10.84 4.46 10.82
C PHE A 239 11.54 5.81 11.06
N ARG A 240 12.26 5.93 12.18
CA ARG A 240 12.72 7.23 12.72
C ARG A 240 13.77 7.89 11.84
N GLU A 241 14.58 7.09 11.17
CA GLU A 241 15.72 7.52 10.36
C GLU A 241 15.29 8.41 9.18
N ILE A 242 14.04 8.28 8.71
CA ILE A 242 13.50 9.15 7.65
C ILE A 242 12.50 10.18 8.18
N GLU A 243 11.63 9.82 9.14
CA GLU A 243 10.49 10.67 9.50
C GLU A 243 10.48 11.17 10.96
N SER A 244 11.60 11.14 11.68
CA SER A 244 11.66 11.49 13.12
C SER A 244 11.01 12.83 13.49
N GLU A 245 11.28 13.91 12.74
CA GLU A 245 10.71 15.23 13.00
C GLU A 245 9.18 15.24 12.85
N TYR A 246 8.67 14.59 11.81
CA TYR A 246 7.23 14.47 11.55
C TYR A 246 6.55 13.55 12.57
N ILE A 247 7.20 12.47 13.00
CA ILE A 247 6.73 11.58 14.07
C ILE A 247 6.58 12.36 15.38
N GLY A 248 7.60 13.16 15.75
CA GLY A 248 7.55 14.00 16.95
C GLY A 248 6.44 15.05 16.87
N TYR A 249 6.28 15.68 15.71
CA TYR A 249 5.21 16.66 15.50
C TYR A 249 3.82 16.05 15.53
N LEU A 250 3.62 14.91 14.87
CA LEU A 250 2.36 14.17 14.89
C LEU A 250 2.02 13.70 16.30
N SER A 251 3.01 13.25 17.07
CA SER A 251 2.85 12.91 18.49
C SER A 251 2.36 14.10 19.31
N SER A 252 2.89 15.30 19.04
CA SER A 252 2.44 16.54 19.67
C SER A 252 1.00 16.91 19.28
N LEU A 253 0.64 16.76 18.00
CA LEU A 253 -0.73 17.01 17.51
C LEU A 253 -1.75 16.02 18.10
N ALA A 254 -1.39 14.74 18.20
CA ALA A 254 -2.27 13.69 18.69
C ALA A 254 -2.34 13.59 20.22
N GLY A 255 -1.40 14.24 20.93
CA GLY A 255 -1.25 14.13 22.38
C GLY A 255 -0.89 12.72 22.86
N LYS A 256 -0.27 11.90 21.98
CA LYS A 256 0.06 10.49 22.24
C LYS A 256 1.40 10.13 21.63
N GLU A 257 2.06 9.14 22.20
CA GLU A 257 3.28 8.59 21.59
C GLU A 257 2.94 7.99 20.22
N VAL A 258 3.73 8.34 19.21
CA VAL A 258 3.68 7.73 17.88
C VAL A 258 4.87 6.78 17.75
N VAL A 259 4.57 5.49 17.64
CA VAL A 259 5.54 4.40 17.62
C VAL A 259 5.71 3.90 16.18
N PRO A 260 6.86 4.12 15.54
CA PRO A 260 7.16 3.56 14.22
C PRO A 260 7.32 2.03 14.30
N VAL A 261 6.63 1.32 13.41
CA VAL A 261 6.67 -0.15 13.27
C VAL A 261 7.09 -0.59 11.86
N GLY A 262 7.52 0.36 11.03
CA GLY A 262 7.90 0.21 9.62
C GLY A 262 9.29 -0.39 9.39
N PRO A 263 9.64 -0.65 8.11
CA PRO A 263 8.90 -0.21 6.91
C PRO A 263 7.74 -1.14 6.49
N LEU A 264 7.57 -2.29 7.16
CA LEU A 264 6.54 -3.31 6.86
C LEU A 264 6.47 -3.66 5.36
N VAL A 265 7.63 -3.82 4.75
CA VAL A 265 7.76 -4.32 3.37
C VAL A 265 7.60 -5.84 3.41
N PRO A 266 6.84 -6.43 2.48
CA PRO A 266 6.81 -7.88 2.31
C PRO A 266 8.23 -8.41 2.08
N ASP A 267 8.59 -9.47 2.79
CA ASP A 267 9.80 -10.22 2.47
C ASP A 267 9.64 -10.88 1.08
N ALA A 268 10.76 -11.09 0.38
CA ALA A 268 10.74 -11.83 -0.87
C ALA A 268 10.18 -13.25 -0.60
N ASP A 269 9.03 -13.57 -1.21
CA ASP A 269 8.35 -14.83 -0.94
C ASP A 269 9.03 -15.96 -1.73
N PRO A 270 9.61 -16.99 -1.08
CA PRO A 270 10.12 -18.15 -1.78
C PRO A 270 9.03 -18.95 -2.52
N ALA A 271 7.74 -18.70 -2.25
CA ALA A 271 6.61 -19.28 -2.98
C ALA A 271 6.23 -18.50 -4.26
N ASP A 272 6.74 -17.29 -4.48
CA ASP A 272 6.61 -16.59 -5.77
C ASP A 272 7.53 -17.21 -6.85
N ASP A 273 8.38 -18.16 -6.47
CA ASP A 273 9.36 -18.85 -7.31
C ASP A 273 8.75 -20.03 -8.11
N ASP A 274 7.47 -20.37 -7.88
CA ASP A 274 6.76 -21.51 -8.48
C ASP A 274 6.05 -21.17 -9.81
N ASP A 275 5.83 -19.88 -10.14
CA ASP A 275 5.38 -19.48 -11.48
C ASP A 275 6.57 -19.40 -12.44
N SER A 276 6.81 -20.50 -13.15
CA SER A 276 7.91 -20.61 -14.11
C SER A 276 7.93 -19.51 -15.19
N GLU A 277 6.79 -18.94 -15.55
CA GLU A 277 6.70 -17.86 -16.53
C GLU A 277 7.03 -16.50 -15.89
N GLY A 278 6.48 -16.21 -14.71
CA GLY A 278 6.82 -15.01 -13.94
C GLY A 278 8.32 -14.91 -13.65
N ARG A 279 8.94 -16.03 -13.26
CA ARG A 279 10.39 -16.12 -13.03
C ARG A 279 11.20 -15.84 -14.28
N ARG A 280 10.83 -16.44 -15.42
CA ARG A 280 11.49 -16.18 -16.72
C ARG A 280 11.38 -14.70 -17.13
N GLN A 281 10.23 -14.08 -16.91
CA GLN A 281 10.05 -12.65 -17.19
C GLN A 281 10.91 -11.79 -16.27
N LEU A 282 10.99 -12.11 -14.98
CA LEU A 282 11.87 -11.44 -14.02
C LEU A 282 13.34 -11.56 -14.44
N GLU A 283 13.81 -12.76 -14.78
CA GLU A 283 15.18 -12.99 -15.28
C GLU A 283 15.49 -12.16 -16.53
N ARG A 284 14.53 -12.04 -17.46
CA ARG A 284 14.67 -11.19 -18.65
C ARG A 284 14.78 -9.72 -18.28
N VAL A 285 13.96 -9.23 -17.35
CA VAL A 285 13.99 -7.84 -16.88
C VAL A 285 15.30 -7.55 -16.15
N VAL A 286 15.72 -8.42 -15.23
CA VAL A 286 16.99 -8.32 -14.50
C VAL A 286 18.18 -8.36 -15.47
N GLY A 287 18.17 -9.26 -16.44
CA GLY A 287 19.20 -9.34 -17.48
C GLY A 287 19.22 -8.12 -18.41
N TRP A 288 18.08 -7.47 -18.62
CA TRP A 288 18.00 -6.19 -19.35
C TRP A 288 18.52 -5.02 -18.51
N LEU A 289 18.17 -4.96 -17.22
CA LEU A 289 18.66 -3.97 -16.27
C LEU A 289 20.17 -4.03 -16.09
N GLY A 290 20.75 -5.24 -16.02
CA GLY A 290 22.20 -5.45 -15.88
C GLY A 290 23.03 -4.91 -17.06
N LYS A 291 22.39 -4.54 -18.17
CA LYS A 291 23.03 -3.92 -19.35
C LYS A 291 22.90 -2.39 -19.35
N ARG A 292 22.26 -1.80 -18.33
CA ARG A 292 22.03 -0.35 -18.19
C ARG A 292 22.97 0.25 -17.15
N GLY A 293 23.19 1.56 -17.22
CA GLY A 293 23.97 2.27 -16.19
C GLY A 293 23.18 2.37 -14.87
N ALA A 294 23.89 2.48 -13.75
CA ALA A 294 23.26 2.76 -12.47
C ALA A 294 22.46 4.08 -12.53
N GLY A 295 21.24 4.08 -11.98
CA GLY A 295 20.35 5.26 -11.99
C GLY A 295 19.86 5.69 -13.38
N SER A 296 19.98 4.86 -14.41
CA SER A 296 19.65 5.23 -15.80
C SER A 296 18.28 4.73 -16.31
N VAL A 297 17.50 4.07 -15.44
CA VAL A 297 16.21 3.46 -15.80
C VAL A 297 15.10 4.02 -14.92
N VAL A 298 14.01 4.44 -15.53
CA VAL A 298 12.77 4.85 -14.85
C VAL A 298 11.85 3.63 -14.72
N PHE A 299 11.42 3.32 -13.50
CA PHE A 299 10.36 2.34 -13.26
C PHE A 299 9.03 3.07 -13.07
N VAL A 300 8.03 2.71 -13.87
CA VAL A 300 6.72 3.36 -13.91
C VAL A 300 5.66 2.34 -13.54
N SER A 301 5.05 2.51 -12.38
CA SER A 301 3.97 1.67 -11.87
C SER A 301 3.06 2.48 -10.96
N PHE A 302 1.75 2.39 -11.18
CA PHE A 302 0.73 3.12 -10.43
C PHE A 302 -0.03 2.19 -9.46
N GLY A 303 0.54 1.02 -9.17
CA GLY A 303 -0.07 0.04 -8.28
C GLY A 303 -1.20 -0.76 -8.95
N THR A 304 -1.99 -1.43 -8.12
CA THR A 304 -3.02 -2.39 -8.56
C THR A 304 -4.43 -1.81 -8.63
N GLU A 305 -4.65 -0.62 -8.06
CA GLU A 305 -5.98 -0.01 -7.90
C GLU A 305 -6.22 1.20 -8.79
N TYR A 306 -5.17 1.83 -9.34
CA TYR A 306 -5.33 2.93 -10.28
C TYR A 306 -5.28 2.42 -11.72
N PHE A 307 -6.27 2.85 -12.51
CA PHE A 307 -6.35 2.60 -13.95
C PHE A 307 -6.32 3.94 -14.65
N MET A 308 -5.32 4.12 -15.53
CA MET A 308 -5.23 5.33 -16.34
C MET A 308 -6.35 5.38 -17.37
N THR A 309 -6.80 6.59 -17.70
CA THR A 309 -7.57 6.82 -18.91
C THR A 309 -6.71 6.62 -20.16
N GLU A 310 -7.33 6.59 -21.33
CA GLU A 310 -6.59 6.48 -22.59
C GLU A 310 -5.72 7.71 -22.81
N GLU A 311 -6.24 8.89 -22.47
CA GLU A 311 -5.54 10.16 -22.58
C GLU A 311 -4.35 10.21 -21.63
N GLU A 312 -4.51 9.81 -20.36
CA GLU A 312 -3.40 9.73 -19.39
C GLU A 312 -2.31 8.74 -19.86
N THR A 313 -2.73 7.63 -20.46
CA THR A 313 -1.82 6.61 -21.04
C THR A 313 -1.06 7.15 -22.24
N GLU A 314 -1.74 7.87 -23.14
CA GLU A 314 -1.14 8.49 -24.33
C GLU A 314 -0.11 9.56 -23.94
N GLU A 315 -0.47 10.46 -23.02
CA GLU A 315 0.43 11.51 -22.53
C GLU A 315 1.65 10.93 -21.81
N LEU A 316 1.47 9.91 -20.96
CA LEU A 316 2.59 9.23 -20.30
C LEU A 316 3.50 8.54 -21.31
N ALA A 317 2.95 7.89 -22.34
CA ALA A 317 3.74 7.28 -23.41
C ALA A 317 4.55 8.34 -24.16
N CYS A 318 3.92 9.44 -24.57
CA CYS A 318 4.60 10.58 -25.20
C CYS A 318 5.73 11.14 -24.32
N GLY A 319 5.47 11.35 -23.03
CA GLY A 319 6.47 11.83 -22.07
C GLY A 319 7.66 10.88 -21.93
N LEU A 320 7.40 9.58 -21.83
CA LEU A 320 8.46 8.56 -21.76
C LEU A 320 9.31 8.54 -23.03
N GLU A 321 8.69 8.63 -24.21
CA GLU A 321 9.40 8.69 -25.49
C GLU A 321 10.27 9.95 -25.59
N LEU A 322 9.70 11.12 -25.31
CA LEU A 322 10.40 12.41 -25.37
C LEU A 322 11.54 12.53 -24.35
N SER A 323 11.43 11.84 -23.20
CA SER A 323 12.47 11.86 -22.17
C SER A 323 13.80 11.25 -22.64
N GLY A 324 13.77 10.35 -23.63
CA GLY A 324 14.92 9.56 -24.04
C GLY A 324 15.48 8.62 -22.96
N ALA A 325 14.83 8.52 -21.79
CA ALA A 325 15.24 7.63 -20.71
C ALA A 325 14.94 6.17 -21.06
N SER A 326 15.75 5.25 -20.54
CA SER A 326 15.34 3.84 -20.51
C SER A 326 14.24 3.68 -19.46
N PHE A 327 13.21 2.89 -19.73
CA PHE A 327 12.13 2.71 -18.76
C PHE A 327 11.59 1.28 -18.75
N ILE A 328 10.96 0.94 -17.63
CA ILE A 328 10.09 -0.22 -17.46
C ILE A 328 8.73 0.34 -17.03
N TRP A 329 7.69 0.07 -17.81
CA TRP A 329 6.34 0.56 -17.53
C TRP A 329 5.36 -0.59 -17.38
N VAL A 330 4.70 -0.64 -16.22
CA VAL A 330 3.60 -1.55 -15.93
C VAL A 330 2.29 -0.90 -16.36
N VAL A 331 1.70 -1.40 -17.45
CA VAL A 331 0.41 -0.93 -17.98
C VAL A 331 -0.70 -1.85 -17.47
N ARG A 332 -1.80 -1.29 -16.96
CA ARG A 332 -2.96 -2.04 -16.48
C ARG A 332 -4.24 -1.45 -17.03
N PHE A 333 -5.21 -2.33 -17.30
CA PHE A 333 -6.57 -1.97 -17.70
C PHE A 333 -7.57 -2.57 -16.71
N PRO A 334 -8.73 -1.93 -16.51
CA PRO A 334 -9.76 -2.50 -15.69
C PRO A 334 -10.16 -3.87 -16.26
N PRO A 335 -10.32 -4.91 -15.41
CA PRO A 335 -10.86 -6.18 -15.87
C PRO A 335 -12.29 -5.94 -16.37
N ARG A 336 -12.68 -6.63 -17.44
CA ARG A 336 -14.08 -6.71 -17.84
C ARG A 336 -14.76 -7.80 -17.00
N GLU A 337 -16.04 -7.60 -16.69
CA GLU A 337 -16.82 -8.59 -15.96
C GLU A 337 -16.85 -9.91 -16.74
N ASP A 338 -16.72 -11.03 -16.02
CA ASP A 338 -16.84 -12.40 -16.52
C ASP A 338 -15.78 -12.92 -17.53
N GLU A 339 -14.67 -12.21 -17.75
CA GLU A 339 -13.61 -12.71 -18.66
C GLU A 339 -12.68 -13.73 -17.98
N GLU A 340 -12.51 -14.90 -18.61
CA GLU A 340 -11.49 -15.87 -18.21
C GLU A 340 -10.07 -15.27 -18.33
N ARG A 341 -9.10 -15.82 -17.59
CA ARG A 341 -7.73 -15.25 -17.46
C ARG A 341 -7.06 -14.94 -18.81
N ASP A 342 -7.27 -15.78 -19.82
CA ASP A 342 -6.65 -15.62 -21.13
C ASP A 342 -7.37 -14.57 -22.00
N GLU A 343 -8.70 -14.46 -21.88
CA GLU A 343 -9.50 -13.42 -22.52
C GLU A 343 -9.18 -12.05 -21.95
N ALA A 344 -9.09 -11.94 -20.62
CA ALA A 344 -8.69 -10.72 -19.93
C ALA A 344 -7.28 -10.25 -20.37
N ARG A 345 -6.37 -11.20 -20.61
CA ARG A 345 -5.01 -10.89 -21.11
C ARG A 345 -5.03 -10.37 -22.55
N ALA A 346 -5.84 -10.98 -23.42
CA ALA A 346 -6.01 -10.52 -24.79
C ALA A 346 -6.69 -9.14 -24.87
N ALA A 347 -7.73 -8.92 -24.05
CA ALA A 347 -8.42 -7.64 -23.92
C ALA A 347 -7.47 -6.54 -23.41
N ALA A 348 -6.65 -6.84 -22.39
CA ALA A 348 -5.63 -5.91 -21.90
C ALA A 348 -4.58 -5.56 -22.97
N ALA A 349 -4.14 -6.54 -23.75
CA ALA A 349 -3.20 -6.31 -24.86
C ALA A 349 -3.83 -5.45 -25.97
N ALA A 350 -5.10 -5.69 -26.32
CA ALA A 350 -5.84 -4.88 -27.29
C ALA A 350 -6.05 -3.43 -26.78
N ALA A 351 -6.38 -3.26 -25.50
CA ALA A 351 -6.52 -1.96 -24.86
C ALA A 351 -5.18 -1.20 -24.82
N THR A 352 -4.08 -1.91 -24.56
CA THR A 352 -2.71 -1.35 -24.65
C THR A 352 -2.43 -0.87 -26.06
N ALA A 353 -2.72 -1.70 -27.07
CA ALA A 353 -2.48 -1.34 -28.47
C ALA A 353 -3.34 -0.14 -28.92
N ARG A 354 -4.53 0.06 -28.33
CA ARG A 354 -5.40 1.21 -28.61
C ARG A 354 -4.93 2.49 -27.91
N ALA A 355 -4.53 2.39 -26.66
CA ALA A 355 -4.18 3.55 -25.82
C ALA A 355 -2.77 4.08 -26.07
N LEU A 356 -1.88 3.29 -26.68
CA LEU A 356 -0.54 3.75 -27.03
C LEU A 356 -0.52 4.53 -28.35
N PRO A 357 0.31 5.58 -28.47
CA PRO A 357 0.54 6.26 -29.74
C PRO A 357 0.92 5.27 -30.84
N ARG A 358 0.38 5.46 -32.06
CA ARG A 358 0.68 4.56 -33.20
C ARG A 358 2.18 4.43 -33.40
N GLY A 359 2.69 3.20 -33.44
CA GLY A 359 4.11 2.94 -33.63
C GLY A 359 4.99 3.10 -32.39
N PHE A 360 4.40 3.38 -31.22
CA PHE A 360 5.16 3.64 -29.98
C PHE A 360 6.06 2.47 -29.60
N VAL A 361 5.50 1.25 -29.57
CA VAL A 361 6.26 0.04 -29.22
C VAL A 361 7.43 -0.13 -30.18
N GLU A 362 7.22 0.06 -31.47
CA GLU A 362 8.29 0.02 -32.46
C GLU A 362 9.33 1.09 -32.17
N ARG A 363 8.98 2.35 -31.88
CA ARG A 363 9.98 3.40 -31.64
C ARG A 363 10.79 3.18 -30.36
N VAL A 364 10.18 2.68 -29.29
CA VAL A 364 10.85 2.51 -27.99
C VAL A 364 11.53 1.15 -27.83
N VAL A 365 11.13 0.15 -28.63
CA VAL A 365 11.75 -1.19 -28.66
C VAL A 365 12.73 -1.34 -29.84
N ALA A 366 12.57 -0.57 -30.91
CA ALA A 366 13.48 -0.59 -32.07
C ALA A 366 14.89 -0.12 -31.70
N PRO A 367 15.89 -0.60 -32.45
CA PRO A 367 17.22 -0.05 -32.33
C PRO A 367 17.24 1.41 -32.76
N ALA A 368 17.84 2.25 -31.93
CA ALA A 368 18.38 3.51 -32.40
C ALA A 368 19.54 3.21 -33.38
N GLY A 369 19.22 3.06 -34.66
CA GLY A 369 20.19 2.78 -35.71
C GLY A 369 19.52 2.51 -37.05
N GLY A 370 19.32 3.56 -37.84
CA GLY A 370 18.88 3.44 -39.23
C GLY A 370 19.77 2.48 -40.03
N GLY A 371 19.14 1.57 -40.75
CA GLY A 371 19.80 0.64 -41.65
C GLY A 371 18.91 -0.55 -41.95
N ARG A 372 18.05 -0.44 -42.98
CA ARG A 372 17.34 -1.60 -43.54
C ARG A 372 18.39 -2.64 -43.97
N ARG A 373 18.54 -3.72 -43.21
CA ARG A 373 19.03 -5.00 -43.75
C ARG A 373 18.03 -6.09 -43.39
N ARG A 374 17.35 -6.54 -44.44
CA ARG A 374 16.48 -7.71 -44.44
C ARG A 374 17.36 -8.94 -44.19
N MET A 375 17.26 -9.56 -43.02
CA MET A 375 17.67 -10.96 -42.83
C MET A 375 16.43 -11.84 -42.83
N ARG A 376 16.44 -12.86 -43.70
CA ARG A 376 15.45 -13.94 -43.75
C ARG A 376 15.78 -14.95 -42.64
N GLY A 377 14.77 -15.33 -41.87
CA GLY A 377 14.72 -16.58 -41.11
C GLY A 377 15.09 -16.47 -39.64
N GLY A 378 14.15 -16.89 -38.77
CA GLY A 378 14.43 -17.39 -37.42
C GLY A 378 14.49 -16.37 -36.29
N GLU A 379 13.40 -16.33 -35.52
CA GLU A 379 13.31 -16.18 -34.05
C GLU A 379 14.38 -15.38 -33.27
N GLY A 380 13.91 -14.38 -32.52
CA GLY A 380 14.62 -13.79 -31.37
C GLY A 380 15.25 -12.42 -31.61
N TRP A 381 14.52 -11.35 -31.30
CA TRP A 381 15.06 -9.98 -31.33
C TRP A 381 15.80 -9.67 -30.03
N CYS A 382 17.08 -9.28 -30.14
CA CYS A 382 17.96 -8.88 -29.05
C CYS A 382 18.42 -7.44 -29.29
N TRP A 383 18.33 -6.56 -28.28
CA TRP A 383 18.98 -5.25 -28.31
C TRP A 383 19.97 -5.07 -27.16
N ARG A 384 21.18 -4.66 -27.56
CA ARG A 384 22.24 -4.06 -26.75
C ARG A 384 22.15 -2.55 -26.97
N VAL A 385 22.12 -1.75 -25.90
CA VAL A 385 22.33 -0.29 -25.98
C VAL A 385 23.72 -0.01 -25.43
N GLY A 386 24.59 0.53 -26.28
CA GLY A 386 25.87 1.13 -25.89
C GLY A 386 25.77 2.65 -25.93
N PRO A 387 26.58 3.37 -25.14
CA PRO A 387 26.41 4.81 -24.91
C PRO A 387 26.93 5.60 -26.12
N ARG A 388 26.20 6.64 -26.53
CA ARG A 388 26.81 7.76 -27.25
C ARG A 388 27.16 8.84 -26.23
N SER A 389 28.45 8.93 -25.98
CA SER A 389 29.16 10.06 -25.38
C SER A 389 28.72 11.39 -26.02
N GLY A 390 28.39 12.39 -25.20
CA GLY A 390 28.15 13.74 -25.69
C GLY A 390 27.44 14.71 -24.76
N ALA A 391 27.56 14.59 -23.42
CA ALA A 391 27.21 15.67 -22.51
C ALA A 391 28.03 15.53 -21.23
N SER A 392 29.12 16.29 -21.12
CA SER A 392 29.78 16.50 -19.83
C SER A 392 28.90 17.43 -19.00
N TRP A 393 28.24 16.89 -17.97
CA TRP A 393 27.75 17.72 -16.88
C TRP A 393 28.99 18.20 -16.12
N ARG A 394 29.37 19.47 -16.32
CA ARG A 394 30.34 20.13 -15.44
C ARG A 394 29.66 20.36 -14.11
N THR A 395 30.13 19.65 -13.08
CA THR A 395 29.94 20.07 -11.68
C THR A 395 30.60 21.44 -11.48
N PRO A 396 30.00 22.37 -10.72
CA PRO A 396 30.70 23.58 -10.31
C PRO A 396 31.89 23.17 -9.44
N ALA A 397 33.10 23.50 -9.89
CA ALA A 397 34.30 23.33 -9.09
C ALA A 397 34.21 24.22 -7.84
N SER A 398 34.34 23.60 -6.68
CA SER A 398 34.75 24.26 -5.45
C SER A 398 36.11 24.94 -5.71
N GLY A 399 36.11 26.27 -5.69
CA GLY A 399 37.34 27.07 -5.85
C GLY A 399 38.30 26.82 -4.67
N PRO A 400 39.62 26.71 -4.91
CA PRO A 400 40.58 26.59 -3.83
C PRO A 400 40.82 27.95 -3.17
N SER A 401 40.86 27.92 -1.84
CA SER A 401 41.45 28.97 -1.03
C SER A 401 42.89 29.24 -1.45
N SER A 402 43.25 30.50 -1.67
CA SER A 402 44.63 30.95 -1.49
C SER A 402 44.64 32.25 -0.68
N ARG A 403 45.24 32.17 0.50
CA ARG A 403 45.74 33.31 1.27
C ARG A 403 47.06 33.78 0.66
N THR A 404 47.31 35.08 0.64
CA THR A 404 48.41 35.82 1.32
C THR A 404 48.62 37.19 0.66
N ALA A 405 48.45 38.27 1.42
CA ALA A 405 49.49 39.24 1.87
C ALA A 405 50.00 40.17 0.75
N GLY A 406 50.13 41.49 0.87
CA GLY A 406 50.02 42.47 1.95
C GLY A 406 50.52 43.83 1.39
N GLY A 407 50.25 44.93 2.09
CA GLY A 407 50.85 46.24 1.73
C GLY A 407 50.12 47.44 2.32
N ALA A 408 50.50 47.81 3.54
CA ALA A 408 50.20 49.07 4.23
C ALA A 408 51.08 50.22 3.65
N PRO A 409 51.04 51.49 4.12
CA PRO A 409 50.76 51.98 5.49
C PRO A 409 49.38 52.60 5.68
#